data_AF-A0A381PUA4-F1
#
_entry.id   AF-A0A381PUA4-F1
#
_cell.length_a   1.000
_cell.length_b   1.000
_cell.length_c   1.000
_cell.angle_alpha   90.00
_cell.angle_beta   90.00
_cell.angle_gamma   90.00
#
_symmetry.space_group_name_H-M   'P 1'
#
loop_
_entity.id
_entity.type
_entity.pdbx_description
1 polymer ?
#
loop_
_entity_poly.entity_id
_entity_poly.type
_entity_poly.pdbx_seq_one_letter_code
_entity_poly.pdbx_strand_id
1 'polypeptide(L)'
;MFCQTQHDSLSINKSPKKAALSALAFPGGGQLYNGKKLKASLIMSMELYSILNWYTNSDLYHNYDEQNNSTYPLPKHRYLEKRNKYVWWIGFIYIYGLIDAVVDAHLQPFENIMSEDIYLDRSSIKRKENK
;
A
#
# COMPACT_ATOMS: atom_id res chain seq x y z
N MET A 1 -7.38 11.21 -43.36
CA MET A 1 -6.44 11.56 -42.27
C MET A 1 -7.27 12.36 -41.26
N PHE A 2 -7.70 11.88 -40.10
CA PHE A 2 -7.18 10.86 -39.19
C PHE A 2 -8.32 9.95 -38.69
N CYS A 3 -8.03 8.65 -38.67
CA CYS A 3 -8.80 7.63 -37.97
C CYS A 3 -8.32 7.67 -36.50
N GLN A 4 -9.20 7.93 -35.53
CA GLN A 4 -8.87 7.75 -34.12
C GLN A 4 -9.57 6.50 -33.63
N THR A 5 -8.77 5.45 -33.60
CA THR A 5 -9.07 4.10 -33.13
C THR A 5 -9.57 4.12 -31.69
N GLN A 6 -10.60 3.32 -31.48
CA GLN A 6 -11.18 2.91 -30.21
C GLN A 6 -10.18 2.81 -29.05
N HIS A 7 -10.58 3.38 -27.92
CA HIS A 7 -10.16 2.89 -26.62
C HIS A 7 -11.39 2.27 -25.95
N ASP A 8 -11.73 1.06 -26.40
CA ASP A 8 -12.70 0.23 -25.70
C ASP A 8 -12.19 0.03 -24.27
N SER A 9 -12.88 0.66 -23.33
CA SER A 9 -12.82 0.37 -21.90
C SER A 9 -13.41 -1.02 -21.66
N LEU A 10 -12.73 -2.05 -22.18
CA LEU A 10 -12.95 -3.42 -21.77
C LEU A 10 -12.66 -3.47 -20.28
N SER A 11 -13.74 -3.56 -19.52
CA SER A 11 -13.83 -3.99 -18.13
C SER A 11 -12.70 -4.97 -17.78
N ILE A 12 -11.56 -4.44 -17.32
CA ILE A 12 -10.64 -5.26 -16.55
C ILE A 12 -11.37 -5.46 -15.24
N ASN A 13 -12.14 -6.55 -15.18
CA ASN A 13 -12.62 -7.19 -13.97
C ASN A 13 -11.37 -7.55 -13.13
N LYS A 14 -10.72 -6.55 -12.54
CA LYS A 14 -9.64 -6.75 -11.59
C LYS A 14 -10.31 -7.36 -10.37
N SER A 15 -10.16 -8.66 -10.23
CA SER A 15 -10.71 -9.39 -9.09
C SER A 15 -10.19 -8.76 -7.78
N PRO A 16 -11.08 -8.16 -6.97
CA PRO A 16 -10.78 -7.59 -5.65
C PRO A 16 -9.98 -8.55 -4.78
N LYS A 17 -10.34 -9.82 -4.90
CA LYS A 17 -9.80 -10.94 -4.12
C LYS A 17 -8.35 -11.23 -4.47
N LYS A 18 -7.94 -11.12 -5.74
CA LYS A 18 -6.52 -11.30 -6.14
C LYS A 18 -5.66 -10.10 -5.73
N ALA A 19 -6.19 -8.89 -5.76
CA ALA A 19 -5.50 -7.69 -5.27
C ALA A 19 -5.28 -7.76 -3.74
N ALA A 20 -6.32 -8.16 -2.99
CA ALA A 20 -6.24 -8.34 -1.55
C ALA A 20 -5.30 -9.50 -1.15
N LEU A 21 -5.33 -10.63 -1.88
CA LEU A 21 -4.43 -11.77 -1.63
C LEU A 21 -2.96 -11.41 -1.93
N SER A 22 -2.71 -10.65 -3.00
CA SER A 22 -1.37 -10.11 -3.29
C SER A 22 -0.92 -9.03 -2.30
N ALA A 23 -1.86 -8.33 -1.62
CA ALA A 23 -1.57 -7.43 -0.49
C ALA A 23 -1.19 -8.17 0.80
N LEU A 24 -1.78 -9.35 1.00
CA LEU A 24 -1.50 -10.19 2.16
C LEU A 24 -0.16 -10.91 2.05
N ALA A 25 0.27 -11.27 0.84
CA ALA A 25 1.53 -11.97 0.62
C ALA A 25 2.76 -11.06 0.76
N PHE A 26 2.65 -9.78 0.40
CA PHE A 26 3.71 -8.78 0.52
C PHE A 26 3.14 -7.46 1.03
N PRO A 27 3.68 -6.85 2.09
CA PRO A 27 3.25 -5.53 2.53
C PRO A 27 3.41 -4.54 1.36
N GLY A 28 2.31 -3.88 0.99
CA GLY A 28 2.22 -2.96 -0.16
C GLY A 28 1.82 -3.55 -1.53
N GLY A 29 1.81 -4.89 -1.69
CA GLY A 29 1.55 -5.55 -3.00
C GLY A 29 0.15 -5.33 -3.58
N GLY A 30 -0.87 -5.22 -2.73
CA GLY A 30 -2.26 -5.04 -3.17
C GLY A 30 -2.62 -3.61 -3.55
N GLN A 31 -1.94 -2.62 -2.97
CA GLN A 31 -2.20 -1.21 -3.27
C GLN A 31 -1.66 -0.81 -4.64
N LEU A 32 -0.55 -1.41 -5.10
CA LEU A 32 -0.03 -1.26 -6.46
C LEU A 32 -1.01 -1.83 -7.51
N TYR A 33 -1.69 -2.92 -7.20
CA TYR A 33 -2.63 -3.58 -8.12
C TYR A 33 -3.95 -2.80 -8.27
N ASN A 34 -4.40 -2.15 -7.19
CA ASN A 34 -5.65 -1.39 -7.12
C ASN A 34 -5.54 0.07 -7.61
N GLY A 35 -4.40 0.49 -8.18
CA GLY A 35 -4.22 1.83 -8.76
C GLY A 35 -4.07 2.97 -7.75
N LYS A 36 -4.19 2.73 -6.44
CA LYS A 36 -3.99 3.70 -5.35
C LYS A 36 -2.50 3.92 -5.06
N LYS A 37 -1.74 4.35 -6.07
CA LYS A 37 -0.27 4.48 -6.06
C LYS A 37 0.26 5.41 -4.96
N LEU A 38 -0.49 6.46 -4.62
CA LEU A 38 -0.07 7.43 -3.60
C LEU A 38 -0.06 6.82 -2.19
N LYS A 39 -1.14 6.11 -1.82
CA LYS A 39 -1.21 5.39 -0.53
C LYS A 39 -0.11 4.32 -0.46
N ALA A 40 0.05 3.56 -1.55
CA ALA A 40 1.05 2.50 -1.65
C ALA A 40 2.46 3.04 -1.42
N SER A 41 2.80 4.12 -2.13
CA SER A 41 4.10 4.76 -2.04
C SER A 41 4.36 5.32 -0.65
N LEU A 42 3.35 5.88 0.02
CA LEU A 42 3.49 6.40 1.37
C LEU A 42 3.82 5.28 2.37
N ILE A 43 3.00 4.22 2.41
CA ILE A 43 3.21 3.08 3.33
C ILE A 43 4.54 2.40 3.04
N MET A 44 4.86 2.14 1.78
CA MET A 44 6.12 1.53 1.38
C MET A 44 7.32 2.40 1.77
N SER A 45 7.21 3.74 1.68
CA SER A 45 8.29 4.63 2.10
C SER A 45 8.53 4.59 3.62
N MET A 46 7.46 4.52 4.42
CA MET A 46 7.55 4.42 5.87
C MET A 46 8.12 3.07 6.32
N GLU A 47 7.67 1.99 5.67
CA GLU A 47 8.16 0.65 5.92
C GLU A 47 9.65 0.54 5.58
N LEU A 48 10.04 0.96 4.37
CA LEU A 48 11.43 0.96 3.93
C LEU A 48 12.31 1.79 4.86
N TYR A 49 11.86 2.99 5.22
CA TYR A 49 12.58 3.83 6.19
C TYR A 49 12.78 3.13 7.53
N SER A 50 11.75 2.47 8.05
CA SER A 50 11.81 1.77 9.34
C SER A 50 12.74 0.56 9.27
N ILE A 51 12.69 -0.22 8.18
CA ILE A 51 13.55 -1.37 7.95
C ILE A 51 15.01 -0.95 7.81
N LEU A 52 15.31 0.09 7.02
CA LEU A 52 16.68 0.59 6.84
C LEU A 52 17.26 1.03 8.18
N ASN A 53 16.51 1.80 8.96
CA ASN A 53 16.97 2.22 10.27
C ASN A 53 17.11 1.04 11.24
N TRP A 54 16.20 0.08 11.22
CA TRP A 54 16.33 -1.14 12.01
C TRP A 54 17.62 -1.90 11.66
N TYR A 55 17.88 -2.09 10.37
CA TYR A 55 19.06 -2.77 9.85
C TYR A 55 20.34 -2.06 10.27
N THR A 56 20.46 -0.75 10.01
CA THR A 56 21.64 0.05 10.39
C THR A 56 21.89 0.01 11.89
N ASN A 57 20.85 0.18 12.72
CA ASN A 57 21.02 0.14 14.17
C ASN A 57 21.31 -1.28 14.69
N SER A 58 20.82 -2.32 14.01
CA SER A 58 21.14 -3.71 14.34
C SER A 58 22.59 -4.05 14.00
N ASP A 59 23.07 -3.61 12.84
CA ASP A 59 24.46 -3.78 12.41
C ASP A 59 25.41 -3.05 13.37
N LEU A 60 25.14 -1.78 13.67
CA LEU A 60 25.94 -0.99 14.61
C LEU A 60 25.94 -1.59 16.02
N TYR A 61 24.86 -2.25 16.44
CA TYR A 61 24.79 -2.94 17.72
C TYR A 61 25.60 -4.25 17.73
N HIS A 62 25.55 -5.02 16.64
CA HIS A 62 26.23 -6.31 16.53
C HIS A 62 27.74 -6.15 16.41
N ASN A 63 28.18 -5.18 15.59
CA ASN A 63 29.58 -4.89 15.30
C ASN A 63 30.18 -3.83 16.25
N TYR A 64 29.47 -3.50 17.34
CA TYR A 64 29.85 -2.43 18.25
C TYR A 64 31.26 -2.63 18.82
N ASP A 65 32.11 -1.62 18.62
CA ASP A 65 33.48 -1.57 19.14
C ASP A 65 33.62 -0.34 20.05
N GLU A 66 33.90 -0.58 21.33
CA GLU A 66 34.05 0.45 22.35
C GLU A 66 35.28 1.34 22.12
N GLN A 67 36.30 0.85 21.41
CA GLN A 67 37.51 1.64 21.11
C GLN A 67 37.32 2.59 19.93
N ASN A 68 36.26 2.43 19.13
CA ASN A 68 36.12 3.10 17.84
C ASN A 68 35.03 4.18 17.86
N ASN A 69 35.26 5.25 18.63
CA ASN A 69 34.33 6.36 18.81
C ASN A 69 33.99 7.15 17.52
N SER A 70 34.81 7.03 16.47
CA SER A 70 34.55 7.66 15.16
C SER A 70 33.37 6.97 14.44
N THR A 71 33.36 5.64 14.46
CA THR A 71 32.28 4.83 13.86
C THR A 71 31.08 4.71 14.80
N TYR A 72 31.32 4.66 16.12
CA TYR A 72 30.30 4.46 17.15
C TYR A 72 30.22 5.65 18.12
N PRO A 73 29.62 6.78 17.72
CA PRO A 73 29.53 7.97 18.57
C PRO A 73 28.54 7.84 19.73
N LEU A 74 27.77 6.75 19.80
CA LEU A 74 26.76 6.52 20.83
C LEU A 74 27.11 5.27 21.65
N PRO A 75 26.67 5.19 22.92
CA PRO A 75 26.84 3.98 23.71
C PRO A 75 25.98 2.83 23.17
N LYS A 76 26.47 1.59 23.32
CA LYS A 76 25.85 0.37 22.79
C LYS A 76 24.34 0.24 23.06
N HIS A 77 23.89 0.60 24.27
CA HIS A 77 22.48 0.50 24.67
C HIS A 77 21.56 1.37 23.80
N ARG A 78 22.02 2.54 23.31
CA ARG A 78 21.24 3.43 22.45
C ARG A 78 20.92 2.79 21.11
N TYR A 79 21.83 2.00 20.55
CA TYR A 79 21.57 1.27 19.29
C TYR A 79 20.53 0.16 19.50
N LEU A 80 20.56 -0.50 20.65
CA LEU A 80 19.56 -1.48 21.09
C LEU A 80 18.16 -0.86 21.19
N GLU A 81 18.04 0.28 21.86
CA GLU A 81 16.79 1.03 21.99
C GLU A 81 16.26 1.50 20.63
N LYS A 82 17.14 2.04 19.78
CA LYS A 82 16.76 2.47 18.43
C LYS A 82 16.23 1.30 17.60
N ARG A 83 16.94 0.17 17.58
CA ARG A 83 16.48 -1.03 16.87
C ARG A 83 15.10 -1.48 17.38
N ASN A 84 14.91 -1.58 18.70
CA ASN A 84 13.63 -1.97 19.28
C ASN A 84 12.49 -0.98 18.93
N LYS A 85 12.79 0.31 18.93
CA LYS A 85 11.86 1.36 18.48
C LYS A 85 11.43 1.13 17.03
N TYR A 86 12.36 0.82 16.12
CA TYR A 86 12.03 0.58 14.71
C TYR A 86 11.30 -0.75 14.48
N VAL A 87 11.56 -1.79 15.29
CA VAL A 87 10.74 -3.02 15.29
C VAL A 87 9.27 -2.69 15.60
N TRP A 88 9.02 -1.85 16.60
CA TRP A 88 7.66 -1.39 16.91
C TRP A 88 7.04 -0.61 15.75
N TRP A 89 7.78 0.29 15.10
CA TRP A 89 7.31 1.01 13.91
C TRP A 89 6.93 0.08 12.76
N ILE A 90 7.76 -0.92 12.47
CA ILE A 90 7.47 -1.95 11.46
C ILE A 90 6.16 -2.67 11.82
N GLY A 91 5.98 -3.06 13.08
CA GLY A 91 4.75 -3.69 13.56
C GLY A 91 3.51 -2.82 13.36
N PHE A 92 3.58 -1.53 13.73
CA PHE A 92 2.46 -0.60 13.54
C PHE A 92 2.13 -0.37 12.06
N ILE A 93 3.15 -0.17 11.22
CA ILE A 93 2.96 0.02 9.78
C ILE A 93 2.34 -1.22 9.13
N TYR A 94 2.78 -2.42 9.53
CA TYR A 94 2.22 -3.68 9.06
C TYR A 94 0.74 -3.82 9.40
N ILE A 95 0.36 -3.58 10.67
CA ILE A 95 -1.04 -3.64 11.10
C ILE A 95 -1.88 -2.57 10.39
N TYR A 96 -1.36 -1.35 10.25
CA TYR A 96 -2.04 -0.27 9.53
C TYR A 96 -2.29 -0.64 8.07
N GLY A 97 -1.28 -1.15 7.37
CA GLY A 97 -1.40 -1.61 5.98
C GLY A 97 -2.41 -2.75 5.83
N LEU A 98 -2.46 -3.66 6.81
CA LEU A 98 -3.44 -4.74 6.86
C LEU A 98 -4.87 -4.19 7.03
N ILE A 99 -5.09 -3.26 7.97
CA ILE A 99 -6.40 -2.64 8.20
C ILE A 99 -6.86 -1.86 6.97
N ASP A 100 -6.02 -1.00 6.37
CA ASP A 100 -6.37 -0.22 5.17
C ASP A 100 -6.70 -1.16 3.99
N ALA A 101 -5.99 -2.27 3.83
CA ALA A 101 -6.31 -3.28 2.83
C ALA A 101 -7.63 -4.02 3.09
N VAL A 102 -7.92 -4.38 4.36
CA VAL A 102 -9.19 -5.02 4.74
C VAL A 102 -10.36 -4.06 4.50
N VAL A 103 -10.22 -2.79 4.88
CA VAL A 103 -11.24 -1.74 4.66
C VAL A 103 -11.47 -1.55 3.15
N ASP A 104 -10.41 -1.40 2.36
CA ASP A 104 -10.52 -1.25 0.90
C ASP A 104 -11.10 -2.49 0.21
N ALA A 105 -10.87 -3.69 0.75
CA ALA A 105 -11.46 -4.93 0.24
C ALA A 105 -12.95 -5.04 0.60
N HIS A 106 -13.34 -4.57 1.78
CA HIS A 106 -14.73 -4.61 2.25
C HIS A 106 -15.61 -3.50 1.63
N LEU A 107 -15.01 -2.43 1.08
CA LEU A 107 -15.71 -1.34 0.40
C LEU A 107 -16.01 -1.58 -1.09
N GLN A 108 -15.25 -2.43 -1.77
CA GLN A 108 -15.45 -2.72 -3.20
C GLN A 108 -16.82 -3.31 -3.59
N PRO A 109 -17.51 -4.10 -2.75
CA PRO A 109 -18.88 -4.52 -3.03
C PRO A 109 -19.85 -3.34 -3.15
N PHE A 110 -19.65 -2.25 -2.39
CA PHE A 110 -20.58 -1.12 -2.36
C PHE A 110 -20.43 -0.17 -3.56
N GLU A 111 -19.20 0.03 -4.06
CA GLU A 111 -18.95 0.89 -5.22
C GLU A 111 -19.53 0.28 -6.51
N ASN A 112 -19.49 -1.05 -6.65
CA ASN A 112 -20.11 -1.75 -7.78
C ASN A 112 -21.65 -1.57 -7.80
N ILE A 113 -22.31 -1.63 -6.64
CA ILE A 113 -23.77 -1.52 -6.57
C ILE A 113 -24.21 -0.08 -6.92
N MET A 114 -23.55 0.93 -6.34
CA MET A 114 -23.88 2.34 -6.62
C MET A 114 -23.58 2.78 -8.06
N SER A 115 -22.54 2.22 -8.68
CA SER A 115 -22.22 2.59 -10.06
C SER A 115 -23.20 1.96 -11.06
N GLU A 116 -23.60 0.71 -10.84
CA GLU A 116 -24.54 -0.02 -11.72
C GLU A 116 -25.91 0.68 -11.81
N ASP A 117 -26.43 1.18 -10.69
CA ASP A 117 -27.72 1.88 -10.61
C ASP A 117 -27.73 3.21 -11.41
N ILE A 118 -26.63 3.97 -11.39
CA ILE A 118 -26.52 5.26 -12.09
C ILE A 118 -26.45 5.07 -13.62
N TYR A 119 -25.81 3.99 -14.10
CA TYR A 119 -25.77 3.67 -15.53
C TYR A 119 -27.12 3.17 -16.04
N LEU A 120 -27.80 2.33 -15.26
CA LEU A 120 -29.14 1.83 -15.61
C LEU A 120 -30.15 2.98 -15.65
N ASP A 121 -30.16 3.87 -14.65
CA ASP A 121 -31.02 5.05 -14.62
C ASP A 121 -30.77 5.98 -15.83
N ARG A 122 -29.51 6.40 -16.05
CA ARG A 122 -29.14 7.24 -17.20
C ARG A 122 -29.54 6.61 -18.54
N SER A 123 -29.31 5.30 -18.71
CA SER A 123 -29.67 4.59 -19.95
C SER A 123 -31.19 4.53 -20.16
N SER A 124 -31.96 4.41 -19.08
CA SER A 124 -33.42 4.38 -19.11
C SER A 124 -34.01 5.76 -19.43
N ILE A 125 -33.41 6.84 -18.91
CA ILE A 125 -33.78 8.22 -19.22
C ILE A 125 -33.49 8.55 -20.68
N LYS A 126 -32.29 8.19 -21.19
CA LYS A 126 -31.90 8.42 -22.60
C LYS A 126 -32.81 7.68 -23.60
N ARG A 127 -33.36 6.53 -23.20
CA ARG A 127 -34.29 5.73 -24.01
C ARG A 127 -35.71 6.34 -24.04
N LYS A 128 -36.09 7.13 -23.02
CA LYS A 128 -37.37 7.85 -22.96
C LYS A 128 -37.37 9.17 -23.75
N GLU A 129 -36.26 9.87 -23.88
CA GLU A 129 -36.17 11.10 -24.69
C GLU A 129 -36.14 10.84 -26.21
N ASN A 130 -35.71 9.66 -26.65
CA ASN A 130 -35.60 9.32 -28.08
C ASN A 130 -36.89 8.66 -28.66
N LYS A 131 -38.02 8.80 -27.97
CA LYS A 131 -39.30 8.21 -28.36
C LYS A 131 -40.39 9.27 -28.31
#